data_AF-A0A2I3TC97-F1
#
_entry.id   AF-A0A2I3TC97-F1
#
_cell.length_a   1.000
_cell.length_b   1.000
_cell.length_c   1.000
_cell.angle_alpha   90.00
_cell.angle_beta   90.00
_cell.angle_gamma   90.00
#
_symmetry.space_group_name_H-M   'P 1'
#
loop_
_entity.id
_entity.type
_entity.pdbx_description
1 polymer ?
#
loop_
_entity_poly.entity_id
_entity_poly.type
_entity_poly.pdbx_seq_one_letter_code
_entity_poly.pdbx_strand_id
1 'polypeptide(L)'
;MALLCYNRSCGQRFDPETNSDDACTYHPGVPVFHDALKGWSCCKRRTTDFSDFLSIVGCTKGRHNSEKPPEPVKPEVKTTEKKELSELKPKFQEHIQAPKTIDAIKRPTIFTDRKCAVQCILAVIYIHVTSVSF
;
A
#
# COMPACT_ATOMS: atom_id res chain seq x y z
N MET A 1 28.56 -7.16 -0.99
CA MET A 1 27.67 -7.68 0.06
C MET A 1 26.41 -6.83 0.07
N ALA A 2 25.24 -7.43 -0.19
CA ALA A 2 24.01 -6.66 -0.37
C ALA A 2 23.41 -6.16 0.97
N LEU A 3 23.63 -4.88 1.26
CA LEU A 3 23.11 -4.14 2.41
C LEU A 3 21.65 -3.72 2.17
N LEU A 4 20.88 -3.51 3.24
CA LEU A 4 19.50 -3.03 3.15
C LEU A 4 19.46 -1.50 3.12
N CYS A 5 18.71 -0.91 2.19
CA CYS A 5 18.48 0.52 2.13
C CYS A 5 17.38 0.94 3.12
N TYR A 6 17.70 1.83 4.05
CA TYR A 6 16.77 2.41 5.02
C TYR A 6 16.16 3.75 4.57
N ASN A 7 16.45 4.20 3.35
CA ASN A 7 15.77 5.37 2.78
C ASN A 7 14.27 5.09 2.60
N ARG A 8 13.45 6.08 2.96
CA ARG A 8 11.98 5.97 2.95
C ARG A 8 11.46 5.71 1.53
N SER A 9 10.53 4.77 1.40
CA SER A 9 10.02 4.18 0.14
C SER A 9 11.02 3.46 -0.77
N CYS A 10 12.27 3.23 -0.34
CA CYS A 10 13.20 2.36 -1.06
C CYS A 10 13.14 0.90 -0.56
N GLY A 11 13.67 0.61 0.64
CA GLY A 11 13.65 -0.75 1.22
C GLY A 11 14.38 -1.84 0.44
N GLN A 12 15.05 -1.51 -0.67
CA GLN A 12 15.76 -2.46 -1.53
C GLN A 12 17.11 -2.86 -0.95
N ARG A 13 17.61 -4.03 -1.37
CA ARG A 13 19.01 -4.42 -1.11
C ARG A 13 19.92 -3.87 -2.22
N PHE A 14 21.10 -3.39 -1.84
CA PHE A 14 22.08 -2.78 -2.74
C PHE A 14 23.51 -3.17 -2.32
N ASP A 15 24.44 -3.20 -3.28
CA ASP A 15 25.86 -3.35 -2.97
C ASP A 15 26.51 -1.95 -2.83
N PRO A 16 27.29 -1.70 -1.75
CA PRO A 16 27.87 -0.37 -1.48
C PRO A 16 28.89 0.05 -2.55
N GLU A 17 29.64 -0.91 -3.10
CA GLU A 17 30.65 -0.69 -4.16
C GLU A 17 30.05 -0.12 -5.46
N THR A 18 28.77 -0.39 -5.74
CA THR A 18 28.07 0.03 -6.98
C THR A 18 27.03 1.12 -6.73
N ASN A 19 27.06 1.78 -5.57
CA ASN A 19 26.04 2.73 -5.13
C ASN A 19 26.29 4.14 -5.70
N SER A 20 25.70 4.45 -6.86
CA SER A 20 25.74 5.78 -7.50
C SER A 20 24.71 6.76 -6.91
N ASP A 21 24.90 8.06 -7.18
CA ASP A 21 24.01 9.15 -6.74
C ASP A 21 22.61 9.16 -7.40
N ASP A 22 22.33 8.21 -8.30
CA ASP A 22 21.03 8.04 -8.95
C ASP A 22 20.39 6.65 -8.74
N ALA A 23 21.05 5.75 -8.00
CA ALA A 23 20.62 4.37 -7.76
C ALA A 23 19.37 4.26 -6.87
N CYS A 24 19.29 5.06 -5.80
CA CYS A 24 18.17 5.02 -4.85
C CYS A 24 17.13 6.09 -5.18
N THR A 25 15.86 5.69 -5.29
CA THR A 25 14.72 6.63 -5.38
C THR A 25 13.93 6.60 -4.07
N TYR A 26 13.81 7.74 -3.39
CA TYR A 26 13.27 7.82 -2.02
C TYR A 26 12.55 9.14 -1.72
N HIS A 27 11.94 9.23 -0.53
CA HIS A 27 11.39 10.47 0.02
C HIS A 27 12.28 11.04 1.14
N PRO A 28 12.89 12.23 0.95
CA PRO A 28 13.61 12.92 2.03
C PRO A 28 12.67 13.58 3.05
N GLY A 29 11.42 13.85 2.67
CA GLY A 29 10.40 14.45 3.53
C GLY A 29 9.83 13.50 4.57
N VAL A 30 9.01 14.05 5.48
CA VAL A 30 8.27 13.29 6.51
C VAL A 30 6.89 12.87 6.00
N PRO A 31 6.29 11.79 6.55
CA PRO A 31 4.87 11.51 6.34
C PRO A 31 4.00 12.67 6.82
N VAL A 32 2.98 13.02 6.05
CA VAL A 32 2.01 14.09 6.34
C VAL A 32 0.61 13.52 6.16
N PHE A 33 -0.27 13.80 7.14
CA PHE A 33 -1.64 13.31 7.19
C PHE A 33 -2.60 14.47 7.48
N HIS A 34 -3.30 14.97 6.47
CA HIS A 34 -4.30 16.05 6.57
C HIS A 34 -5.47 15.77 5.62
N ASP A 35 -6.69 16.18 5.99
CA ASP A 35 -7.89 16.10 5.13
C ASP A 35 -8.17 14.70 4.56
N ALA A 36 -7.96 13.67 5.40
CA ALA A 36 -7.97 12.24 5.03
C ALA A 36 -6.95 11.82 3.95
N LEU A 37 -6.10 12.73 3.48
CA LEU A 37 -5.00 12.49 2.55
C LEU A 37 -3.70 12.17 3.30
N LYS A 38 -3.00 11.15 2.80
CA LYS A 38 -1.70 10.66 3.24
C LYS A 38 -0.68 10.99 2.15
N GLY A 39 0.48 11.51 2.53
CA GLY A 39 1.53 11.87 1.58
C GLY A 39 2.86 12.21 2.25
N TRP A 40 3.77 12.79 1.49
CA TRP A 40 5.13 13.10 1.93
C TRP A 40 5.42 14.60 1.78
N SER A 41 5.99 15.25 2.80
CA SER A 41 6.23 16.71 2.77
C SER A 41 7.12 17.19 1.62
N CYS A 42 7.93 16.30 1.05
CA CYS A 42 8.83 16.58 -0.06
C CYS A 42 8.16 16.56 -1.46
N CYS A 43 6.89 16.17 -1.60
CA CYS A 43 6.22 16.11 -2.90
C CYS A 43 4.72 16.37 -2.82
N LYS A 44 4.08 16.63 -3.97
CA LYS A 44 2.63 16.92 -4.04
C LYS A 44 1.75 15.66 -4.15
N ARG A 45 2.34 14.46 -4.29
CA ARG A 45 1.59 13.19 -4.42
C ARG A 45 0.97 12.82 -3.09
N ARG A 46 -0.33 12.51 -3.13
CA ARG A 46 -1.21 12.23 -1.99
C ARG A 46 -2.17 11.11 -2.37
N THR A 47 -2.61 10.32 -1.41
CA THR A 47 -3.63 9.27 -1.56
C THR A 47 -4.49 9.20 -0.30
N THR A 48 -5.71 8.69 -0.40
CA THR A 48 -6.57 8.41 0.76
C THR A 48 -6.25 7.05 1.40
N ASP A 49 -5.77 6.08 0.62
CA ASP A 49 -5.49 4.72 1.10
C ASP A 49 -4.12 4.59 1.78
N PHE A 50 -4.01 3.63 2.71
CA PHE A 50 -2.76 3.37 3.43
C PHE A 50 -1.79 2.47 2.64
N SER A 51 -2.29 1.50 1.88
CA SER A 51 -1.49 0.59 1.03
C SER A 51 -0.85 1.36 -0.13
N ASP A 52 -1.63 2.24 -0.76
CA ASP A 52 -1.13 3.19 -1.76
C ASP A 52 -0.05 4.08 -1.17
N PHE A 53 -0.23 4.59 0.06
CA PHE A 53 0.72 5.51 0.71
C PHE A 53 2.10 4.85 0.90
N LEU A 54 2.12 3.59 1.33
CA LEU A 54 3.34 2.79 1.43
C LEU A 54 3.98 2.48 0.06
N SER A 55 3.15 2.43 -0.99
CA SER A 55 3.55 2.15 -2.37
C SER A 55 3.95 3.40 -3.16
N ILE A 56 3.93 4.60 -2.56
CA ILE A 56 4.36 5.83 -3.25
C ILE A 56 5.86 5.74 -3.54
N VAL A 57 6.19 5.66 -4.84
CA VAL A 57 7.58 5.76 -5.33
C VAL A 57 8.17 7.11 -4.94
N GLY A 58 9.41 7.06 -4.42
CA GLY A 58 10.19 8.23 -4.01
C GLY A 58 10.24 9.34 -5.07
N CYS A 59 10.35 10.58 -4.59
CA CYS A 59 10.40 11.76 -5.46
C CYS A 59 11.83 12.26 -5.76
N THR A 60 12.82 11.73 -5.05
CA THR A 60 14.21 12.21 -5.09
C THR A 60 15.13 11.03 -5.37
N LYS A 61 16.10 11.24 -6.27
CA LYS A 61 17.19 10.29 -6.51
C LYS A 61 18.40 10.65 -5.64
N GLY A 62 19.15 9.65 -5.22
CA GLY A 62 20.37 9.77 -4.43
C GLY A 62 21.04 8.41 -4.24
N ARG A 63 22.03 8.34 -3.35
CA ARG A 63 22.67 7.09 -2.93
C ARG A 63 21.77 6.31 -1.96
N HIS A 64 21.85 4.98 -1.98
CA HIS A 64 21.23 4.14 -0.96
C HIS A 64 21.92 4.38 0.40
N ASN A 65 21.13 4.33 1.49
CA ASN A 65 21.64 4.46 2.86
C ASN A 65 21.53 3.12 3.61
N SER A 66 22.65 2.59 4.10
CA SER A 66 22.72 1.36 4.90
C SER A 66 22.58 1.58 6.41
N GLU A 67 22.61 2.82 6.88
CA GLU A 67 22.45 3.14 8.30
C GLU A 67 20.97 3.06 8.71
N LYS A 68 20.67 2.24 9.71
CA LYS A 68 19.34 2.26 10.34
C LYS A 68 19.19 3.57 11.11
N PRO A 69 18.17 4.41 10.82
CA PRO A 69 17.91 5.60 11.63
C PRO A 69 17.73 5.23 13.10
N PRO A 70 18.31 5.99 14.05
CA PRO A 70 18.13 5.72 15.47
C PRO A 70 16.64 5.73 15.83
N GLU A 71 16.22 4.84 16.74
CA GLU A 71 14.82 4.73 17.12
C GLU A 71 14.32 6.06 17.70
N PRO A 72 13.18 6.59 17.21
CA PRO A 72 12.68 7.88 17.69
C PRO A 72 12.23 7.73 19.14
N VAL A 73 12.97 8.34 20.06
CA VAL A 73 12.60 8.44 21.47
C VAL A 73 11.22 9.10 21.55
N LYS A 74 10.23 8.34 22.03
CA LYS A 74 8.83 8.73 22.08
C LYS A 74 8.68 10.06 22.84
N PRO A 75 8.19 11.14 22.21
CA PRO A 75 7.93 12.39 22.93
C PRO A 75 6.84 12.18 23.97
N GLU A 76 7.15 12.46 25.24
CA GLU A 76 6.16 12.51 26.30
C GLU A 76 5.31 13.78 26.14
N VAL A 77 4.14 13.64 25.53
CA VAL A 77 3.17 14.73 25.42
C VAL A 77 2.55 14.98 26.80
N LYS A 78 2.97 16.06 27.45
CA LYS A 78 2.36 16.55 28.70
C LYS A 78 0.96 17.10 28.43
N THR A 79 0.01 16.66 29.23
CA THR A 79 -1.41 17.06 29.20
C THR A 79 -1.69 18.10 30.29
N THR A 80 -2.19 19.30 29.94
CA THR A 80 -2.91 20.33 30.76
C THR A 80 -2.89 21.68 30.00
N GLU A 81 -3.83 22.64 30.03
CA GLU A 81 -5.23 22.84 30.50
C GLU A 81 -5.73 24.22 29.93
N LYS A 82 -6.98 24.74 30.02
CA LYS A 82 -8.37 24.21 30.06
C LYS A 82 -9.37 25.40 30.11
N LYS A 83 -10.36 25.46 29.20
CA LYS A 83 -11.68 26.17 29.37
C LYS A 83 -12.62 25.77 28.22
N GLU A 84 -13.76 25.08 28.40
CA GLU A 84 -15.02 25.49 29.05
C GLU A 84 -15.58 26.82 28.50
N LEU A 85 -16.85 26.96 28.09
CA LEU A 85 -18.05 26.11 28.22
C LEU A 85 -19.13 26.62 27.23
N SER A 86 -19.88 25.75 26.54
CA SER A 86 -21.34 25.93 26.31
C SER A 86 -21.98 24.74 25.60
N GLU A 87 -23.18 24.38 26.06
CA GLU A 87 -23.94 23.22 25.61
C GLU A 87 -24.61 23.44 24.25
N LEU A 88 -24.38 22.54 23.30
CA LEU A 88 -25.40 22.14 22.33
C LEU A 88 -25.31 20.63 22.09
N LYS A 89 -26.21 19.87 22.72
CA LYS A 89 -26.48 18.47 22.33
C LYS A 89 -27.11 18.47 20.93
N PRO A 90 -26.48 17.93 19.87
CA PRO A 90 -27.25 17.47 18.73
C PRO A 90 -28.13 16.31 19.22
N LYS A 91 -29.46 16.46 19.09
CA LYS A 91 -30.39 15.37 19.34
C LYS A 91 -30.11 14.28 18.30
N PHE A 92 -29.48 13.18 18.71
CA PHE A 92 -29.51 11.94 17.93
C PHE A 92 -30.95 11.42 17.96
N GLN A 93 -31.74 11.79 16.95
CA GLN A 93 -33.06 11.22 16.77
C GLN A 93 -32.90 9.86 16.11
N GLU A 94 -32.95 8.82 16.94
CA GLU A 94 -32.93 7.43 16.53
C GLU A 94 -34.17 7.12 15.67
N HIS A 95 -34.01 7.17 14.34
CA HIS A 95 -34.96 6.58 13.41
C HIS A 95 -34.29 6.16 12.09
N ILE A 96 -33.57 5.05 12.13
CA ILE A 96 -33.28 4.26 10.93
C ILE A 96 -34.02 2.94 11.10
N GLN A 97 -35.17 2.84 10.44
CA GLN A 97 -35.89 1.57 10.33
C GLN A 97 -35.01 0.53 9.67
N ALA A 98 -34.88 -0.64 10.29
CA ALA A 98 -34.08 -1.73 9.77
C ALA A 98 -34.55 -2.13 8.36
N PRO A 99 -33.69 -2.06 7.33
CA PRO A 99 -33.97 -2.70 6.05
C PRO A 99 -34.09 -4.21 6.30
N LYS A 100 -35.23 -4.78 5.88
CA LYS A 100 -35.52 -6.20 6.07
C LYS A 100 -34.42 -7.05 5.44
N THR A 101 -34.01 -8.09 6.15
CA THR A 101 -33.08 -9.10 5.63
C THR A 101 -33.62 -9.71 4.34
N ILE A 102 -32.84 -9.64 3.27
CA ILE A 102 -33.11 -10.37 2.01
C ILE A 102 -32.07 -11.48 1.94
N ASP A 103 -32.55 -12.70 1.69
CA ASP A 103 -31.83 -13.94 1.95
C ASP A 103 -30.60 -14.22 1.07
N ALA A 104 -29.65 -14.94 1.68
CA ALA A 104 -28.80 -15.94 1.05
C ALA A 104 -28.09 -15.57 -0.28
N ILE A 105 -27.18 -14.59 -0.23
CA ILE A 105 -26.07 -14.57 -1.20
C ILE A 105 -25.18 -15.79 -0.93
N LYS A 106 -25.37 -16.83 -1.74
CA LYS A 106 -24.64 -18.10 -1.68
C LYS A 106 -23.15 -17.83 -1.98
N ARG A 107 -22.31 -17.84 -0.95
CA ARG A 107 -20.84 -17.80 -1.09
C ARG A 107 -20.43 -18.88 -2.09
N PRO A 108 -19.75 -18.57 -3.21
CA PRO A 108 -19.20 -19.59 -4.07
C PRO A 108 -18.12 -20.35 -3.29
N THR A 109 -18.44 -21.59 -2.91
CA THR A 109 -17.48 -22.52 -2.34
C THR A 109 -16.39 -22.81 -3.37
N ILE A 110 -15.15 -22.80 -2.92
CA ILE A 110 -13.95 -22.99 -3.76
C ILE A 110 -13.98 -24.42 -4.34
N PHE A 111 -14.50 -24.53 -5.55
CA PHE A 111 -14.53 -25.73 -6.40
C PHE A 111 -14.58 -25.18 -7.83
N THR A 112 -13.47 -25.19 -8.57
CA THR A 112 -13.06 -26.30 -9.43
C THR A 112 -11.53 -26.27 -9.62
N ASP A 113 -10.82 -27.36 -9.37
CA ASP A 113 -10.61 -28.54 -10.24
C ASP A 113 -9.35 -28.37 -11.13
N ARG A 114 -8.41 -29.32 -11.01
CA ARG A 114 -7.06 -29.32 -11.60
C ARG A 114 -7.05 -29.52 -13.14
N LYS A 115 -8.19 -29.40 -13.81
CA LYS A 115 -8.40 -29.77 -15.22
C LYS A 115 -8.27 -28.63 -16.23
N CYS A 116 -8.18 -27.37 -15.79
CA CYS A 116 -8.04 -26.24 -16.72
C CYS A 116 -6.71 -26.26 -17.51
N ALA A 117 -5.66 -26.91 -16.98
CA ALA A 117 -4.35 -26.99 -17.64
C ALA A 117 -4.31 -27.94 -18.85
N VAL A 118 -5.20 -28.95 -18.93
CA VAL A 118 -5.10 -30.02 -19.95
C VAL A 118 -5.84 -29.65 -21.24
N GLN A 119 -6.95 -28.92 -21.14
CA GLN A 119 -7.74 -28.50 -22.30
C GLN A 119 -6.97 -27.53 -23.22
N CYS A 120 -6.14 -26.65 -22.64
CA CYS A 120 -5.29 -25.73 -23.41
C CYS A 120 -4.19 -26.45 -24.20
N ILE A 121 -3.62 -27.54 -23.67
CA ILE A 121 -2.52 -28.27 -24.34
C ILE A 121 -3.04 -29.05 -25.54
N LEU A 122 -4.21 -29.70 -25.44
CA LEU A 122 -4.81 -30.45 -26.55
C LEU A 122 -5.22 -29.53 -27.72
N ALA A 123 -5.65 -28.29 -27.44
CA ALA A 123 -5.96 -27.31 -28.48
C ALA A 123 -4.71 -26.90 -29.29
N VAL A 124 -3.56 -26.71 -28.64
CA VAL A 124 -2.30 -26.36 -29.32
C VAL A 124 -1.79 -27.52 -30.19
N ILE A 125 -1.92 -28.76 -29.72
CA ILE A 125 -1.52 -29.95 -30.50
C ILE A 125 -2.40 -30.12 -31.74
N TYR A 126 -3.72 -29.94 -31.63
CA TYR A 126 -4.63 -30.07 -32.77
C TYR A 126 -4.39 -29.02 -33.86
N ILE A 127 -4.00 -27.80 -33.47
CA ILE A 127 -3.63 -26.72 -34.40
C ILE A 127 -2.29 -27.03 -35.12
N HIS A 128 -1.30 -27.60 -34.43
CA HIS A 128 -0.04 -27.97 -35.08
C HIS A 128 -0.14 -29.19 -36.01
N VAL A 129 -0.96 -30.19 -35.68
CA VAL A 129 -1.13 -31.38 -36.54
C VAL A 129 -1.85 -31.04 -37.85
N THR A 130 -2.75 -30.05 -37.85
CA THR A 130 -3.51 -29.66 -39.06
C THR A 130 -2.75 -28.74 -40.03
N SER A 131 -1.64 -28.11 -39.62
CA SER A 131 -0.80 -27.28 -40.50
C SER A 131 0.35 -28.03 -41.20
N VAL A 132 0.48 -29.36 -41.03
CA VAL A 132 1.58 -30.17 -41.61
C VAL A 132 1.05 -31.19 -42.65
N SER A 133 -0.23 -31.14 -43.00
CA SER A 133 -0.87 -32.06 -43.97
C SER A 133 -1.63 -31.32 -45.08
N PHE A 134 -1.14 -30.15 -45.47
CA PHE A 134 -1.55 -29.40 -46.67
C PHE A 134 -0.33 -28.75 -47.33
#